data_AF-A0A914V132-F1
#
_entry.id   AF-A0A914V132-F1
#
_cell.length_a   1.000
_cell.length_b   1.000
_cell.length_c   1.000
_cell.angle_alpha   90.00
_cell.angle_beta   90.00
_cell.angle_gamma   90.00
#
_symmetry.space_group_name_H-M   'P 1'
#
loop_
_entity.id
_entity.type
_entity.pdbx_description
1 polymer ?
#
loop_
_entity_poly.entity_id
_entity_poly.type
_entity_poly.pdbx_seq_one_letter_code
_entity_poly.pdbx_strand_id
1 'polypeptide(L)'
;MEQLVELLKKQLEASEKRADERAAAEAKREVKRAAEETKREEKRAAAELKRQAADLQREEDRKAEDAALRAEYATTTQALLARIEALSTHRLDKGATTPLSTASAQERIIHSLSQRIAEFRYDPDNDVTFENWFKRFEGTLQVDGRSLDEKSRVRLIISKLDTAGFTRYANHVLPQSPGDIGFNDTVTLLTEL
;
A
#
# COMPACT_ATOMS: atom_id res chain seq x y z
N MET A 1 -53.16 40.08 90.30
CA MET A 1 -51.79 39.48 90.23
C MET A 1 -51.85 38.04 89.76
N GLU A 2 -52.68 37.19 90.36
CA GLU A 2 -52.78 35.75 90.04
C GLU A 2 -53.16 35.45 88.57
N GLN A 3 -54.18 36.14 88.03
CA GLN A 3 -54.60 36.00 86.63
C GLN A 3 -53.50 36.38 85.61
N LEU A 4 -52.63 37.34 85.94
CA LEU A 4 -51.53 37.77 85.06
C LEU A 4 -50.43 36.70 85.02
N VAL A 5 -50.13 36.07 86.16
CA VAL A 5 -49.16 34.96 86.25
C VAL A 5 -49.65 33.74 85.47
N GLU A 6 -50.94 33.43 85.56
CA GLU A 6 -51.55 32.31 84.85
C GLU A 6 -51.59 32.55 83.33
N LEU A 7 -51.85 33.79 82.90
CA LEU A 7 -51.75 34.19 81.50
C LEU A 7 -50.33 34.04 80.96
N LEU A 8 -49.31 34.48 81.73
CA LEU A 8 -47.90 34.37 81.32
C LEU A 8 -47.44 32.92 81.22
N LYS A 9 -47.86 32.04 82.14
CA LYS A 9 -47.59 30.59 82.06
C LYS A 9 -48.19 29.98 80.79
N LYS A 10 -49.46 30.28 80.50
CA LYS A 10 -50.14 29.81 79.29
C LYS A 10 -49.48 30.33 78.00
N GLN A 11 -48.98 31.56 78.01
CA GLN A 11 -48.22 32.11 76.87
C GLN A 11 -46.86 31.44 76.71
N LEU A 12 -46.16 31.15 77.81
CA LEU A 12 -44.88 30.43 77.80
C LEU A 12 -45.06 29.01 77.24
N GLU A 13 -46.01 28.23 77.77
CA GLU A 13 -46.32 26.87 77.29
C GLU A 13 -46.75 26.86 75.81
N ALA A 14 -47.56 27.86 75.39
CA ALA A 14 -47.94 27.99 73.98
C ALA A 14 -46.75 28.37 73.09
N SER A 15 -45.78 29.14 73.61
CA SER A 15 -44.57 29.51 72.87
C SER A 15 -43.61 28.33 72.71
N GLU A 16 -43.44 27.51 73.75
CA GLU A 16 -42.63 26.28 73.73
C GLU A 16 -43.23 25.27 72.75
N LYS A 17 -44.54 25.00 72.84
CA LYS A 17 -45.23 24.11 71.90
C LYS A 17 -45.10 24.57 70.45
N ARG A 18 -45.15 25.88 70.20
CA ARG A 18 -44.93 26.46 68.86
C ARG A 18 -43.47 26.34 68.41
N ALA A 19 -42.51 26.42 69.32
CA ALA A 19 -41.10 26.22 69.01
C ALA A 19 -40.82 24.75 68.63
N ASP A 20 -41.36 23.79 69.39
CA ASP A 20 -41.24 22.36 69.10
C ASP A 20 -41.87 21.98 67.75
N GLU A 21 -43.05 22.53 67.44
CA GLU A 21 -43.73 22.28 66.17
C GLU A 21 -42.96 22.87 64.98
N ARG A 22 -42.34 24.04 65.16
CA ARG A 22 -41.44 24.65 64.15
C ARG A 22 -40.18 23.83 63.95
N ALA A 23 -39.52 23.39 65.03
CA ALA A 23 -38.35 22.53 64.97
C ALA A 23 -38.65 21.19 64.28
N ALA A 24 -39.79 20.57 64.61
CA ALA A 24 -40.25 19.34 63.95
C ALA A 24 -40.57 19.55 62.46
N ALA A 25 -41.15 20.70 62.08
CA ALA A 25 -41.42 21.04 60.69
C ALA A 25 -40.12 21.32 59.90
N GLU A 26 -39.13 21.94 60.52
CA GLU A 26 -37.81 22.19 59.94
C GLU A 26 -37.03 20.89 59.73
N ALA A 27 -36.96 20.02 60.75
CA ALA A 27 -36.34 18.70 60.62
C ALA A 27 -36.96 17.87 59.49
N LYS A 28 -38.30 17.88 59.34
CA LYS A 28 -38.98 17.21 58.22
C LYS A 28 -38.61 17.80 56.85
N ARG A 29 -38.41 19.12 56.77
CA ARG A 29 -37.99 19.79 55.53
C ARG A 29 -36.55 19.46 55.19
N GLU A 30 -35.65 19.41 56.17
CA GLU A 30 -34.26 19.01 55.97
C GLU A 30 -34.14 17.56 55.50
N VAL A 31 -34.84 16.63 56.15
CA VAL A 31 -34.88 15.22 55.73
C VAL A 31 -35.40 15.09 54.29
N LYS A 32 -36.44 15.86 53.93
CA LYS A 32 -36.96 15.87 52.55
C LYS A 32 -35.94 16.41 51.55
N ARG A 33 -35.24 17.50 51.90
CA ARG A 33 -34.19 18.09 51.05
C ARG A 33 -33.02 17.13 50.85
N ALA A 34 -32.54 16.51 51.93
CA ALA A 34 -31.48 15.50 51.87
C ALA A 34 -31.90 14.31 50.99
N ALA A 35 -33.13 13.80 51.15
CA ALA A 35 -33.64 12.71 50.29
C ALA A 35 -33.74 13.12 48.82
N GLU A 36 -34.16 14.34 48.51
CA GLU A 36 -34.19 14.86 47.14
C GLU A 36 -32.78 15.06 46.57
N GLU A 37 -31.83 15.48 47.39
CA GLU A 37 -30.42 15.64 47.01
C GLU A 37 -29.77 14.29 46.71
N THR A 38 -29.93 13.29 47.58
CA THR A 38 -29.45 11.92 47.33
C THR A 38 -30.03 11.35 46.03
N LYS A 39 -31.34 11.56 45.78
CA LYS A 39 -31.98 11.09 44.54
C LYS A 39 -31.43 11.83 43.30
N ARG A 40 -31.07 13.10 43.42
CA ARG A 40 -30.45 13.88 42.34
C ARG A 40 -29.02 13.40 42.07
N GLU A 41 -28.26 13.12 43.11
CA GLU A 41 -26.90 12.58 43.00
C GLU A 41 -26.91 11.20 42.36
N GLU A 42 -27.81 10.31 42.80
CA GLU A 42 -27.97 8.98 42.20
C GLU A 42 -28.34 9.08 40.72
N LYS A 43 -29.26 9.99 40.35
CA LYS A 43 -29.61 10.23 38.95
C LYS A 43 -28.43 10.78 38.13
N ARG A 44 -27.58 11.62 38.73
CA ARG A 44 -26.36 12.13 38.08
C ARG A 44 -25.34 11.01 37.89
N ALA A 45 -25.09 10.20 38.92
CA ALA A 45 -24.20 9.05 38.85
C ALA A 45 -24.68 8.03 37.78
N ALA A 46 -25.98 7.74 37.73
CA ALA A 46 -26.55 6.87 36.69
C ALA A 46 -26.38 7.44 35.27
N ALA A 47 -26.52 8.76 35.11
CA ALA A 47 -26.30 9.42 33.82
C ALA A 47 -24.82 9.38 33.40
N GLU A 48 -23.91 9.50 34.35
CA GLU A 48 -22.47 9.41 34.12
C GLU A 48 -22.05 7.99 33.73
N LEU A 49 -22.50 6.97 34.47
CA LEU A 49 -22.26 5.57 34.13
C LEU A 49 -22.79 5.22 32.73
N LYS A 50 -23.96 5.75 32.36
CA LYS A 50 -24.52 5.53 31.02
C LYS A 50 -23.67 6.19 29.92
N ARG A 51 -23.08 7.35 30.20
CA ARG A 51 -22.14 8.02 29.27
C ARG A 51 -20.85 7.21 29.12
N GLN A 52 -20.26 6.80 30.23
CA GLN A 52 -19.05 5.97 30.23
C GLN A 52 -19.27 4.65 29.48
N ALA A 53 -20.40 3.98 29.69
CA ALA A 53 -20.75 2.76 28.95
C ALA A 53 -20.88 3.01 27.44
N ALA A 54 -21.46 4.14 27.03
CA ALA A 54 -21.56 4.50 25.61
C ALA A 54 -20.19 4.81 24.99
N ASP A 55 -19.28 5.43 25.74
CA ASP A 55 -17.93 5.72 25.27
C ASP A 55 -17.10 4.44 25.15
N LEU A 56 -17.21 3.51 26.11
CA LEU A 56 -16.60 2.19 26.02
C LEU A 56 -17.11 1.40 24.81
N GLN A 57 -18.42 1.42 24.56
CA GLN A 57 -18.99 0.76 23.38
C GLN A 57 -18.41 1.33 22.08
N ARG A 58 -18.30 2.67 21.98
CA ARG A 58 -17.68 3.31 20.80
C ARG A 58 -16.22 2.94 20.62
N GLU A 59 -15.47 2.75 21.71
CA GLU A 59 -14.09 2.28 21.63
C GLU A 59 -14.00 0.83 21.18
N GLU A 60 -14.91 -0.04 21.65
CA GLU A 60 -15.01 -1.42 21.16
C GLU A 60 -15.36 -1.48 19.69
N ASP A 61 -16.35 -0.69 19.25
CA ASP A 61 -16.75 -0.60 17.84
C ASP A 61 -15.57 -0.13 16.98
N ARG A 62 -14.82 0.89 17.43
CA ARG A 62 -13.61 1.37 16.74
C ARG A 62 -12.52 0.29 16.65
N LYS A 63 -12.30 -0.45 17.74
CA LYS A 63 -11.35 -1.58 17.74
C LYS A 63 -11.80 -2.71 16.82
N ALA A 64 -13.11 -2.96 16.74
CA ALA A 64 -13.68 -3.96 15.84
C ALA A 64 -13.51 -3.55 14.37
N GLU A 65 -13.72 -2.27 14.04
CA GLU A 65 -13.45 -1.72 12.70
C GLU A 65 -11.97 -1.85 12.33
N ASP A 66 -11.05 -1.49 13.23
CA ASP A 66 -9.61 -1.64 13.01
C ASP A 66 -9.21 -3.12 12.83
N ALA A 67 -9.80 -4.02 13.62
CA ALA A 67 -9.57 -5.46 13.49
C ALA A 67 -10.11 -6.01 12.16
N ALA A 68 -11.29 -5.55 11.71
CA ALA A 68 -11.87 -5.91 10.43
C ALA A 68 -10.99 -5.45 9.26
N LEU A 69 -10.50 -4.21 9.31
CA LEU A 69 -9.58 -3.68 8.30
C LEU A 69 -8.27 -4.49 8.24
N ARG A 70 -7.71 -4.86 9.41
CA ARG A 70 -6.51 -5.72 9.48
C ARG A 70 -6.78 -7.13 8.95
N ALA A 71 -7.95 -7.68 9.21
CA ALA A 71 -8.35 -8.98 8.67
C ALA A 71 -8.53 -8.94 7.15
N GLU A 72 -9.11 -7.86 6.60
CA GLU A 72 -9.20 -7.63 5.15
C GLU A 72 -7.80 -7.58 4.54
N TYR A 73 -6.90 -6.74 5.05
CA TYR A 73 -5.52 -6.68 4.58
C TYR A 73 -4.79 -8.02 4.68
N ALA A 74 -4.98 -8.76 5.78
CA ALA A 74 -4.40 -10.10 5.94
C ALA A 74 -4.95 -11.08 4.90
N THR A 75 -6.25 -11.06 4.65
CA THR A 75 -6.92 -11.91 3.66
C THR A 75 -6.44 -11.59 2.24
N THR A 76 -6.38 -10.31 1.87
CA THR A 76 -5.86 -9.89 0.56
C THR A 76 -4.40 -10.28 0.40
N THR A 77 -3.57 -10.08 1.43
CA THR A 77 -2.16 -10.47 1.42
C THR A 77 -1.99 -11.98 1.24
N GLN A 78 -2.77 -12.79 1.97
CA GLN A 78 -2.74 -14.24 1.86
C GLN A 78 -3.21 -14.72 0.48
N ALA A 79 -4.26 -14.13 -0.08
CA ALA A 79 -4.75 -14.46 -1.42
C ALA A 79 -3.73 -14.13 -2.52
N LEU A 80 -3.02 -13.00 -2.40
CA LEU A 80 -1.93 -12.65 -3.32
C LEU A 80 -0.78 -13.65 -3.23
N LEU A 81 -0.37 -14.04 -2.02
CA LEU A 81 0.68 -15.06 -1.83
C LEU A 81 0.26 -16.41 -2.43
N ALA A 82 -0.95 -16.89 -2.12
CA ALA A 82 -1.47 -18.14 -2.68
C ALA A 82 -1.53 -18.10 -4.22
N ARG A 83 -1.85 -16.95 -4.82
CA ARG A 83 -1.85 -16.78 -6.28
C ARG A 83 -0.44 -16.85 -6.87
N ILE A 84 0.57 -16.31 -6.19
CA ILE A 84 1.98 -16.42 -6.60
C ILE A 84 2.45 -17.88 -6.52
N GLU A 85 2.08 -18.59 -5.46
CA GLU A 85 2.39 -20.01 -5.30
C GLU A 85 1.68 -20.86 -6.36
N ALA A 86 0.41 -20.61 -6.64
CA ALA A 86 -0.35 -21.32 -7.67
C ALA A 86 0.22 -21.09 -9.09
N LEU A 87 0.69 -19.88 -9.40
CA LEU A 87 1.40 -19.59 -10.64
C LEU A 87 2.75 -20.31 -10.71
N SER A 88 3.37 -20.61 -9.56
CA SER A 88 4.61 -21.37 -9.49
C SER A 88 4.38 -22.88 -9.65
N THR A 89 3.30 -23.44 -9.08
CA THR A 89 2.97 -24.87 -9.18
C THR A 89 2.33 -25.24 -10.52
N HIS A 90 1.48 -24.40 -11.09
CA HIS A 90 0.92 -24.62 -12.44
C HIS A 90 2.00 -24.60 -13.53
N ARG A 91 3.16 -23.97 -13.28
CA ARG A 91 4.34 -24.05 -14.17
C ARG A 91 5.07 -25.40 -14.11
N LEU A 92 4.78 -26.26 -13.13
CA LEU A 92 5.45 -27.56 -12.97
C LEU A 92 4.65 -28.74 -13.56
N ASP A 93 3.33 -28.61 -13.74
CA ASP A 93 2.46 -29.71 -14.20
C ASP A 93 2.19 -29.68 -15.72
N LYS A 94 2.30 -28.50 -16.37
CA LYS A 94 2.29 -28.42 -17.84
C LYS A 94 3.71 -28.57 -18.37
N GLY A 95 4.09 -29.81 -18.67
CA GLY A 95 5.23 -30.11 -19.51
C GLY A 95 5.11 -29.45 -20.90
N ALA A 96 5.61 -28.24 -21.04
CA ALA A 96 6.06 -27.64 -22.30
C ALA A 96 6.96 -26.43 -22.00
N THR A 97 8.20 -26.54 -22.46
CA THR A 97 9.23 -25.50 -22.61
C THR A 97 8.69 -24.07 -22.81
N THR A 98 8.97 -23.14 -21.90
CA THR A 98 9.25 -21.72 -22.23
C THR A 98 9.84 -20.94 -21.04
N PRO A 99 10.98 -20.24 -21.20
CA PRO A 99 11.71 -19.58 -20.12
C PRO A 99 11.16 -18.18 -19.79
N LEU A 100 9.93 -18.06 -19.28
CA LEU A 100 9.25 -16.75 -19.18
C LEU A 100 9.67 -15.84 -18.00
N SER A 101 10.75 -16.13 -17.26
CA SER A 101 11.22 -15.22 -16.19
C SER A 101 12.50 -14.47 -16.51
N THR A 102 13.28 -14.93 -17.49
CA THR A 102 14.43 -14.20 -18.06
C THR A 102 14.14 -13.77 -19.49
N ALA A 103 13.44 -14.59 -20.29
CA ALA A 103 13.06 -14.18 -21.65
C ALA A 103 12.12 -12.98 -21.66
N SER A 104 11.17 -12.87 -20.71
CA SER A 104 10.28 -11.69 -20.63
C SER A 104 11.01 -10.41 -20.23
N ALA A 105 12.09 -10.51 -19.44
CA ALA A 105 12.93 -9.37 -19.09
C ALA A 105 13.87 -9.00 -20.26
N GLN A 106 14.50 -10.00 -20.87
CA GLN A 106 15.33 -9.82 -22.06
C GLN A 106 14.52 -9.27 -23.24
N GLU A 107 13.28 -9.73 -23.47
CA GLU A 107 12.36 -9.23 -24.50
C GLU A 107 12.03 -7.76 -24.27
N ARG A 108 11.78 -7.33 -23.02
CA ARG A 108 11.56 -5.92 -22.69
C ARG A 108 12.80 -5.07 -22.96
N ILE A 109 13.98 -5.59 -22.63
CA ILE A 109 15.26 -4.91 -22.88
C ILE A 109 15.51 -4.83 -24.39
N ILE A 110 15.35 -5.92 -25.13
CA ILE A 110 15.46 -5.96 -26.60
C ILE A 110 14.47 -4.99 -27.23
N HIS A 111 13.21 -4.98 -26.78
CA HIS A 111 12.20 -4.05 -27.30
C HIS A 111 12.60 -2.59 -27.04
N SER A 112 12.96 -2.25 -25.81
CA SER A 112 13.45 -0.91 -25.42
C SER A 112 14.67 -0.47 -26.26
N LEU A 113 15.68 -1.33 -26.37
CA LEU A 113 16.88 -1.06 -27.16
C LEU A 113 16.55 -0.91 -28.65
N SER A 114 15.65 -1.75 -29.17
CA SER A 114 15.21 -1.67 -30.56
C SER A 114 14.51 -0.34 -30.87
N GLN A 115 13.86 0.31 -29.92
CA GLN A 115 13.24 1.62 -30.17
C GLN A 115 14.28 2.76 -30.13
N ARG A 116 15.37 2.59 -29.37
CA ARG A 116 16.42 3.62 -29.21
C ARG A 116 17.50 3.57 -30.29
N ILE A 117 17.75 2.39 -30.84
CA ILE A 117 18.76 2.16 -31.87
C ILE A 117 18.11 2.30 -33.25
N ALA A 118 18.57 3.29 -34.01
CA ALA A 118 18.14 3.53 -35.38
C ALA A 118 18.60 2.40 -36.31
N GLU A 119 17.83 2.14 -37.36
CA GLU A 119 18.22 1.24 -38.44
C GLU A 119 19.50 1.76 -39.13
N PHE A 120 20.42 0.84 -39.44
CA PHE A 120 21.63 1.08 -40.20
C PHE A 120 21.34 0.96 -41.70
N ARG A 121 21.71 1.98 -42.46
CA ARG A 121 21.67 1.99 -43.92
C ARG A 121 23.03 2.44 -44.43
N TYR A 122 23.69 1.58 -45.18
CA TYR A 122 25.01 1.86 -45.70
C TYR A 122 24.95 2.99 -46.74
N ASP A 123 25.66 4.08 -46.47
CA ASP A 123 25.78 5.22 -47.37
C ASP A 123 27.19 5.83 -47.25
N PRO A 124 28.13 5.40 -48.11
CA PRO A 124 29.53 5.85 -48.04
C PRO A 124 29.68 7.31 -48.47
N ASP A 125 28.78 7.86 -49.28
CA ASP A 125 28.84 9.24 -49.77
C ASP A 125 28.55 10.24 -48.63
N ASN A 126 27.80 9.81 -47.62
CA ASN A 126 27.47 10.58 -46.41
C ASN A 126 28.20 10.09 -45.15
N ASP A 127 29.28 9.31 -45.30
CA ASP A 127 30.06 8.73 -44.19
C ASP A 127 29.23 7.90 -43.19
N VAL A 128 28.14 7.30 -43.67
CA VAL A 128 27.29 6.38 -42.91
C VAL A 128 27.84 4.97 -43.07
N THR A 129 28.97 4.73 -42.40
CA THR A 129 29.61 3.42 -42.27
C THR A 129 29.12 2.69 -41.03
N PHE A 130 29.29 1.37 -40.99
CA PHE A 130 28.92 0.60 -39.80
C PHE A 130 29.74 1.04 -38.58
N GLU A 131 31.02 1.39 -38.76
CA GLU A 131 31.89 1.87 -37.68
C GLU A 131 31.30 3.13 -37.01
N ASN A 132 30.88 4.13 -37.80
CA ASN A 132 30.30 5.35 -37.29
C ASN A 132 28.95 5.11 -36.61
N TRP A 133 28.12 4.24 -37.19
CA TRP A 133 26.84 3.84 -36.58
C TRP A 133 27.06 3.10 -35.26
N PHE A 134 28.03 2.18 -35.20
CA PHE A 134 28.35 1.42 -34.00
C PHE A 134 28.88 2.32 -32.91
N LYS A 135 29.84 3.22 -33.19
CA LYS A 135 30.35 4.21 -32.22
C LYS A 135 29.24 5.05 -31.60
N ARG A 136 28.22 5.43 -32.38
CA ARG A 136 27.07 6.19 -31.87
C ARG A 136 26.23 5.40 -30.86
N PHE A 137 26.06 4.10 -31.06
CA PHE A 137 25.21 3.25 -30.22
C PHE A 137 25.99 2.29 -29.31
N GLU A 138 27.31 2.34 -29.32
CA GLU A 138 28.20 1.43 -28.59
C GLU A 138 27.86 1.43 -27.11
N GLY A 139 27.76 2.61 -26.48
CA GLY A 139 27.38 2.73 -25.08
C GLY A 139 26.01 2.11 -24.78
N THR A 140 25.04 2.24 -25.69
CA THR A 140 23.70 1.63 -25.53
C THR A 140 23.77 0.11 -25.68
N LEU A 141 24.54 -0.41 -26.63
CA LEU A 141 24.69 -1.85 -26.87
C LEU A 141 25.56 -2.57 -25.82
N GLN A 142 26.55 -1.87 -25.24
CA GLN A 142 27.46 -2.44 -24.24
C GLN A 142 26.96 -2.27 -22.81
N VAL A 143 26.38 -1.11 -22.45
CA VAL A 143 25.92 -0.83 -21.08
C VAL A 143 24.52 -1.39 -20.87
N ASP A 144 23.55 -0.95 -21.66
CA ASP A 144 22.15 -1.34 -21.49
C ASP A 144 21.88 -2.75 -22.04
N GLY A 145 22.68 -3.18 -23.01
CA GLY A 145 22.67 -4.55 -23.55
C GLY A 145 23.46 -5.56 -22.72
N ARG A 146 24.15 -5.16 -21.64
CA ARG A 146 25.04 -6.04 -20.86
C ARG A 146 24.33 -7.26 -20.26
N SER A 147 23.05 -7.13 -19.94
CA SER A 147 22.22 -8.20 -19.37
C SER A 147 21.64 -9.16 -20.42
N LEU A 148 21.83 -8.89 -21.71
CA LEU A 148 21.44 -9.80 -22.77
C LEU A 148 22.54 -10.85 -22.98
N ASP A 149 22.15 -12.08 -23.28
CA ASP A 149 23.09 -13.09 -23.76
C ASP A 149 23.66 -12.69 -25.12
N GLU A 150 24.82 -13.25 -25.46
CA GLU A 150 25.56 -12.89 -26.66
C GLU A 150 24.74 -13.06 -27.94
N LYS A 151 23.98 -14.17 -28.06
CA LYS A 151 23.11 -14.42 -29.22
C LYS A 151 22.01 -13.36 -29.34
N SER A 152 21.40 -12.96 -28.23
CA SER A 152 20.41 -11.89 -28.21
C SER A 152 20.99 -10.54 -28.66
N ARG A 153 22.24 -10.23 -28.27
CA ARG A 153 22.94 -9.00 -28.70
C ARG A 153 23.26 -9.02 -30.19
N VAL A 154 23.74 -10.15 -30.71
CA VAL A 154 23.99 -10.35 -32.15
C VAL A 154 22.71 -10.21 -32.94
N ARG A 155 21.63 -10.87 -32.50
CA ARG A 155 20.31 -10.77 -33.14
C ARG A 155 19.77 -9.33 -33.15
N LEU A 156 20.02 -8.56 -32.09
CA LEU A 156 19.64 -7.15 -32.02
C LEU A 156 20.38 -6.34 -33.10
N ILE A 157 21.70 -6.49 -33.26
CA ILE A 157 22.46 -5.80 -34.31
C ILE A 157 21.94 -6.18 -35.70
N ILE A 158 21.78 -7.48 -35.96
CA ILE A 158 21.29 -8.00 -37.25
C ILE A 158 19.90 -7.42 -37.57
N SER A 159 19.02 -7.31 -36.57
CA SER A 159 17.68 -6.72 -36.74
C SER A 159 17.67 -5.23 -37.10
N LYS A 160 18.82 -4.55 -36.98
CA LYS A 160 18.99 -3.15 -37.31
C LYS A 160 19.65 -2.92 -38.66
N LEU A 161 20.15 -3.96 -39.31
CA LEU A 161 20.64 -3.85 -40.67
C LEU A 161 19.44 -3.72 -41.62
N ASP A 162 19.57 -2.84 -42.61
CA ASP A 162 18.66 -2.85 -43.75
C ASP A 162 18.82 -4.13 -44.58
N THR A 163 17.92 -4.33 -45.54
CA THR A 163 17.89 -5.56 -46.35
C THR A 163 19.20 -5.78 -47.12
N ALA A 164 19.82 -4.71 -47.61
CA ALA A 164 21.07 -4.78 -48.37
C ALA A 164 22.26 -5.13 -47.45
N GLY A 165 22.38 -4.46 -46.30
CA GLY A 165 23.41 -4.73 -45.30
C GLY A 165 23.32 -6.15 -44.74
N PHE A 166 22.10 -6.61 -44.42
CA PHE A 166 21.89 -7.99 -43.97
C PHE A 166 22.31 -9.01 -45.03
N THR A 167 22.00 -8.78 -46.30
CA THR A 167 22.36 -9.71 -47.38
C THR A 167 23.87 -9.78 -47.59
N ARG A 168 24.58 -8.65 -47.52
CA ARG A 168 26.06 -8.62 -47.58
C ARG A 168 26.67 -9.40 -46.42
N TYR A 169 26.23 -9.13 -45.20
CA TYR A 169 26.66 -9.85 -44.01
C TYR A 169 26.38 -11.35 -44.12
N ALA A 170 25.14 -11.72 -44.46
CA ALA A 170 24.73 -13.12 -44.57
C ALA A 170 25.52 -13.90 -45.62
N ASN A 171 25.89 -13.28 -46.74
CA ASN A 171 26.74 -13.91 -47.75
C ASN A 171 28.20 -14.04 -47.30
N HIS A 172 28.71 -13.07 -46.54
CA HIS A 172 30.09 -13.04 -46.07
C HIS A 172 30.37 -14.10 -44.99
N VAL A 173 29.36 -14.46 -44.21
CA VAL A 173 29.48 -15.41 -43.09
C VAL A 173 29.28 -16.87 -43.48
N LEU A 174 28.91 -17.14 -44.74
CA LEU A 174 28.73 -18.52 -45.22
C LEU A 174 30.03 -19.33 -45.09
N PRO A 175 29.95 -20.63 -44.71
CA PRO A 175 28.73 -21.44 -44.56
C PRO A 175 28.03 -21.32 -43.18
N GLN A 176 28.50 -20.44 -42.28
CA GLN A 176 27.94 -20.28 -40.94
C GLN A 176 26.64 -19.47 -40.96
N SER A 177 25.82 -19.64 -39.92
CA SER A 177 24.59 -18.86 -39.74
C SER A 177 24.92 -17.47 -39.19
N PRO A 178 24.34 -16.39 -39.74
CA PRO A 178 24.60 -15.01 -39.31
C PRO A 178 24.41 -14.76 -37.80
N GLY A 179 23.51 -15.51 -37.16
CA GLY A 179 23.20 -15.38 -35.72
C GLY A 179 24.00 -16.29 -34.79
N ASP A 180 24.85 -17.17 -35.33
CA ASP A 180 25.71 -18.06 -34.55
C ASP A 180 27.15 -17.53 -34.40
N ILE A 181 27.46 -16.41 -35.06
CA ILE A 181 28.72 -15.69 -34.89
C ILE A 181 28.71 -14.93 -33.57
N GLY A 182 29.86 -14.88 -32.88
CA GLY A 182 30.02 -14.15 -31.63
C GLY A 182 29.87 -12.63 -31.82
N PHE A 183 29.55 -11.91 -30.75
CA PHE A 183 29.25 -10.48 -30.82
C PHE A 183 30.41 -9.64 -31.36
N ASN A 184 31.63 -9.88 -30.87
CA ASN A 184 32.81 -9.13 -31.31
C ASN A 184 33.17 -9.45 -32.76
N ASP A 185 33.02 -10.70 -33.18
CA ASP A 185 33.28 -11.12 -34.55
C ASP A 185 32.25 -10.50 -35.50
N THR A 186 30.96 -10.48 -35.15
CA THR A 186 29.92 -9.79 -35.91
C THR A 186 30.22 -8.31 -36.09
N VAL A 187 30.65 -7.61 -35.03
CA VAL A 187 31.01 -6.19 -35.11
C VAL A 187 32.22 -5.97 -36.02
N THR A 188 33.23 -6.84 -35.94
CA THR A 188 34.43 -6.76 -36.78
C THR A 188 34.07 -6.98 -38.25
N LEU A 189 33.35 -8.06 -38.57
CA LEU A 189 32.93 -8.38 -39.93
C LEU A 189 32.04 -7.29 -40.54
N LEU A 190 31.11 -6.72 -39.77
CA LEU A 190 30.26 -5.63 -40.24
C LEU A 190 31.02 -4.32 -40.46
N THR A 191 32.15 -4.13 -39.77
CA THR A 191 33.04 -2.97 -39.96
C THR A 191 33.89 -3.11 -41.23
N GLU A 192 34.19 -4.34 -41.65
CA GLU A 192 34.97 -4.64 -42.84
C GLU A 192 34.15 -4.65 -44.16
N LEU A 193 32.81 -4.55 -44.07
CA LEU A 193 31.87 -4.54 -45.21
C LEU A 193 31.63 -3.15 -45.79
#